data_AF-E3VL37-F1
#
_entry.id   AF-E3VL37-F1
#
_cell.length_a   1.000
_cell.length_b   1.000
_cell.length_c   1.000
_cell.angle_alpha   90.00
_cell.angle_beta   90.00
_cell.angle_gamma   90.00
#
_symmetry.space_group_name_H-M   'P 1'
#
loop_
_entity.id
_entity.type
_entity.pdbx_description
1 polymer ?
#
loop_
_entity_poly.entity_id
_entity_poly.type
_entity_poly.pdbx_seq_one_letter_code
_entity_poly.pdbx_strand_id
1 'polypeptide(L)'
;TYQVIYFPGQAITNEQHIAFSRRFGPVDPVPLLKSIEGYPEVQMIRREANESGRVIGDDWHTDSTFLDAPPAAVVMRAVDVPEHGGDTGFLSMYT
;
A
#
# COMPACT_ATOMS: atom_id res chain seq x y z
N THR A 1 -7.47 -2.47 -18.56
CA THR A 1 -8.77 -1.83 -18.33
C THR A 1 -8.67 -0.68 -17.34
N TYR A 2 -8.57 -0.88 -16.01
CA TYR A 2 -8.62 0.26 -15.06
C TYR A 2 -7.32 0.57 -14.30
N GLN A 3 -6.34 -0.34 -14.26
CA GLN A 3 -5.02 -0.19 -13.60
C GLN A 3 -5.07 -0.05 -12.07
N VAL A 4 -5.91 0.85 -11.54
CA VAL A 4 -6.18 1.04 -10.11
C VAL A 4 -7.65 0.73 -9.84
N ILE A 5 -7.92 -0.04 -8.80
CA ILE A 5 -9.27 -0.44 -8.38
C ILE A 5 -9.38 -0.34 -6.86
N TYR A 6 -10.57 -0.04 -6.35
CA TYR A 6 -10.85 0.07 -4.92
C TYR A 6 -12.19 -0.58 -4.56
N PHE A 7 -12.31 -1.03 -3.32
CA PHE A 7 -13.46 -1.76 -2.82
C PHE A 7 -13.97 -1.11 -1.53
N PRO A 8 -15.08 -0.36 -1.57
CA PRO A 8 -15.64 0.26 -0.36
C PRO A 8 -16.14 -0.78 0.65
N GLY A 9 -16.11 -0.42 1.94
CA GLY A 9 -16.78 -1.17 3.00
C GLY A 9 -16.21 -2.56 3.30
N GLN A 10 -14.95 -2.83 2.95
CA GLN A 10 -14.32 -4.13 3.21
C GLN A 10 -13.70 -4.19 4.61
N ALA A 11 -14.48 -4.60 5.61
CA ALA A 11 -14.01 -4.87 6.97
C ALA A 11 -13.38 -6.27 7.07
N ILE A 12 -12.09 -6.38 6.72
CA ILE A 12 -11.37 -7.66 6.61
C ILE A 12 -10.26 -7.80 7.66
N THR A 13 -9.93 -9.04 8.02
CA THR A 13 -8.76 -9.36 8.88
C THR A 13 -7.45 -9.24 8.11
N ASN A 14 -6.31 -9.31 8.82
CA ASN A 14 -4.98 -9.30 8.20
C ASN A 14 -4.76 -10.57 7.33
N GLU A 15 -5.26 -11.73 7.77
CA GLU A 15 -5.20 -12.97 7.00
C GLU A 15 -6.05 -12.89 5.73
N GLN A 16 -7.23 -12.27 5.81
CA GLN A 16 -8.08 -12.05 4.63
C GLN A 16 -7.43 -11.07 3.65
N HIS A 17 -6.76 -10.03 4.16
CA HIS A 17 -5.98 -9.09 3.33
C HIS A 17 -4.83 -9.81 2.62
N ILE A 18 -4.04 -10.62 3.34
CA ILE A 18 -2.98 -11.44 2.76
C ILE A 18 -3.56 -12.44 1.74
N ALA A 19 -4.66 -13.12 2.07
CA ALA A 19 -5.31 -14.09 1.19
C ALA A 19 -5.82 -13.46 -0.12
N PHE A 20 -6.34 -12.22 -0.04
CA PHE A 20 -6.72 -11.45 -1.22
C PHE A 20 -5.48 -11.06 -2.04
N SER A 21 -4.41 -10.58 -1.39
CA SER A 21 -3.15 -10.24 -2.06
C SER A 21 -2.54 -11.44 -2.82
N ARG A 22 -2.59 -12.64 -2.23
CA ARG A 22 -2.12 -13.89 -2.85
C ARG A 22 -2.84 -14.27 -4.15
N ARG A 23 -3.96 -13.62 -4.49
CA ARG A 23 -4.63 -13.79 -5.79
C ARG A 23 -3.90 -13.08 -6.92
N PHE A 24 -3.06 -12.09 -6.61
CA PHE A 24 -2.27 -11.31 -7.56
C PHE A 24 -0.86 -11.87 -7.76
N GLY A 25 -0.36 -12.69 -6.83
CA GLY A 25 0.97 -13.28 -6.91
C GLY A 25 1.51 -13.70 -5.54
N PRO A 26 2.77 -14.16 -5.45
CA PRO A 26 3.45 -14.31 -4.16
C PRO A 26 3.57 -12.95 -3.47
N VAL A 27 3.56 -12.96 -2.13
CA VAL A 27 3.76 -11.74 -1.35
C VAL A 27 5.27 -11.54 -1.14
N ASP A 28 5.76 -10.37 -1.54
CA ASP A 28 7.17 -9.97 -1.42
C ASP A 28 7.25 -8.57 -0.75
N PRO A 29 7.54 -8.49 0.56
CA PRO A 29 7.57 -7.21 1.28
C PRO A 29 8.66 -6.27 0.78
N VAL A 30 8.35 -4.98 0.67
CA VAL A 30 9.35 -3.98 0.21
C VAL A 30 10.41 -3.71 1.29
N PRO A 31 11.68 -3.41 0.93
CA PRO A 31 12.75 -3.33 1.92
C PRO A 31 12.63 -2.24 3.00
N LEU A 32 11.92 -1.14 2.70
CA LEU A 32 11.96 0.08 3.53
C LEU A 32 10.89 0.13 4.63
N LEU A 33 9.74 -0.50 4.41
CA LEU A 33 8.58 -0.33 5.29
C LEU A 33 8.58 -1.36 6.43
N LYS A 34 8.16 -0.92 7.62
CA LYS A 34 8.00 -1.79 8.77
C LYS A 34 6.71 -2.61 8.66
N SER A 35 6.78 -3.86 9.07
CA SER A 35 5.62 -4.75 9.20
C SER A 35 4.96 -4.62 10.58
N ILE A 36 3.67 -4.97 10.66
CA ILE A 36 2.97 -5.09 11.94
C ILE A 36 3.36 -6.38 12.66
N GLU A 37 3.22 -6.38 13.98
CA GLU A 37 3.51 -7.55 14.82
C GLU A 37 2.66 -8.77 14.40
N GLY A 38 3.29 -9.92 14.27
CA GLY A 38 2.63 -11.17 13.87
C GLY A 38 2.34 -11.33 12.37
N TYR A 39 2.50 -10.28 11.55
CA TYR A 39 2.23 -10.33 10.10
C TYR A 39 3.36 -9.67 9.30
N PRO A 40 4.48 -10.38 9.03
CA PRO A 40 5.60 -9.84 8.28
C PRO A 40 5.22 -9.40 6.86
N GLU A 41 4.18 -10.00 6.28
CA GLU A 41 3.64 -9.63 4.97
C GLU A 41 2.85 -8.30 4.95
N VAL A 42 2.46 -7.76 6.11
CA VAL A 42 1.59 -6.58 6.21
C VAL A 42 2.39 -5.38 6.70
N GLN A 43 2.74 -4.51 5.76
CA GLN A 43 3.56 -3.32 5.98
C GLN A 43 2.72 -2.06 6.28
N MET A 44 3.31 -1.11 6.99
CA MET A 44 2.63 0.09 7.47
C MET A 44 2.96 1.33 6.65
N ILE A 45 1.91 2.02 6.19
CA ILE A 45 1.91 3.46 5.95
C ILE A 45 1.15 4.09 7.11
N ARG A 46 1.88 4.50 8.15
CA ARG A 46 1.33 5.05 9.38
C ARG A 46 1.99 6.39 9.66
N ARG A 47 1.15 7.37 9.98
CA ARG A 47 1.55 8.73 10.34
C ARG A 47 0.89 9.10 11.66
N GLU A 48 1.67 9.41 12.68
CA GLU A 48 1.14 9.93 13.95
C GLU A 48 0.66 11.37 13.76
N ALA A 49 -0.40 11.77 14.48
CA ALA A 49 -1.03 13.08 14.30
C ALA A 49 -0.08 14.27 14.55
N ASN A 50 0.95 14.08 15.38
CA ASN A 50 1.90 15.12 15.77
C ASN A 50 3.25 15.04 15.01
N GLU A 51 3.42 14.12 14.05
CA GLU A 51 4.68 13.99 13.34
C GLU A 51 4.85 15.07 12.27
N SER A 52 6.04 15.66 12.20
CA SER A 52 6.42 16.69 11.24
C SER A 52 7.49 16.23 10.23
N GLY A 53 7.85 14.94 10.28
CA GLY A 53 8.80 14.34 9.33
C GLY A 53 8.25 14.28 7.91
N ARG A 54 9.14 13.93 6.97
CA ARG A 54 8.79 13.78 5.55
C ARG A 54 7.65 12.77 5.36
N VAL A 55 6.74 13.07 4.45
CA VAL A 55 5.63 12.19 4.09
C VAL A 55 6.14 11.10 3.14
N ILE A 56 5.71 9.86 3.36
CA ILE A 56 6.08 8.74 2.48
C ILE A 56 5.35 8.91 1.15
N GLY A 57 6.10 8.84 0.03
CA GLY A 57 5.53 8.87 -1.31
C GLY A 57 4.97 10.24 -1.73
N ASP A 58 5.56 11.33 -1.24
CA ASP A 58 5.12 12.70 -1.52
C ASP A 58 5.43 13.21 -2.94
N ASP A 59 6.24 12.48 -3.70
CA ASP A 59 6.52 12.69 -5.12
C ASP A 59 5.89 11.60 -5.99
N TRP A 60 5.61 11.90 -7.27
CA TRP A 60 5.13 10.88 -8.23
C TRP A 60 6.15 9.77 -8.42
N HIS A 61 5.76 8.53 -8.15
CA HIS A 61 6.63 7.37 -8.24
C HIS A 61 5.84 6.07 -8.48
N THR A 62 6.57 4.98 -8.65
CA THR A 62 6.08 3.61 -8.48
C THR A 62 7.06 2.85 -7.60
N ASP A 63 6.58 1.87 -6.84
CA ASP A 63 7.31 1.32 -5.71
C ASP A 63 8.59 0.56 -6.11
N SER A 64 9.67 0.82 -5.36
CA SER A 64 10.91 0.02 -5.35
C SER A 64 11.50 -0.33 -6.73
N THR A 65 11.48 0.61 -7.68
CA THR A 65 12.05 0.43 -9.03
C THR A 65 13.56 0.18 -9.06
N PHE A 66 14.24 0.34 -7.93
CA PHE A 66 15.66 0.02 -7.75
C PHE A 66 15.93 -1.48 -7.61
N LEU A 67 14.90 -2.31 -7.40
CA LEU A 67 15.03 -3.76 -7.36
C LEU A 67 15.15 -4.33 -8.77
N ASP A 68 15.88 -5.44 -8.91
CA ASP A 68 15.97 -6.17 -10.19
C ASP A 68 14.59 -6.66 -10.68
N ALA A 69 13.71 -7.00 -9.73
CA ALA A 69 12.31 -7.35 -9.98
C ALA A 69 11.41 -6.53 -9.03
N PRO A 70 10.96 -5.34 -9.45
CA PRO A 70 10.07 -4.50 -8.65
C PRO A 70 8.69 -5.16 -8.39
N PRO A 71 7.93 -4.68 -7.39
CA PRO A 71 6.60 -5.20 -7.09
C PRO A 71 5.65 -5.13 -8.30
N ALA A 72 4.90 -6.20 -8.54
CA ALA A 72 3.91 -6.25 -9.61
C ALA A 72 2.61 -5.51 -9.25
N ALA A 73 2.25 -5.49 -7.96
CA ALA A 73 1.05 -4.83 -7.44
C ALA A 73 1.19 -4.59 -5.93
N VAL A 74 0.42 -3.63 -5.40
CA VAL A 74 0.26 -3.37 -3.96
C VAL A 74 -1.22 -3.44 -3.62
N VAL A 75 -1.56 -4.13 -2.54
CA VAL A 75 -2.91 -4.14 -1.96
C VAL A 75 -2.90 -3.30 -0.70
N MET A 76 -3.48 -2.09 -0.78
CA MET A 76 -3.57 -1.16 0.35
C MET A 76 -4.93 -1.25 1.04
N ARG A 77 -4.95 -1.22 2.38
CA ARG A 77 -6.18 -1.21 3.19
C ARG A 77 -6.17 -0.01 4.13
N ALA A 78 -7.19 0.84 4.03
CA ALA A 78 -7.41 1.91 5.01
C ALA A 78 -7.82 1.30 6.37
N VAL A 79 -7.20 1.76 7.45
CA VAL A 79 -7.50 1.32 8.82
C VAL A 79 -8.15 2.45 9.61
N ASP A 80 -7.48 3.60 9.66
CA ASP A 80 -7.97 4.85 10.24
C ASP A 80 -7.46 5.98 9.34
N VAL A 81 -8.37 6.82 8.86
CA VAL A 81 -8.12 7.90 7.89
C VAL A 81 -8.91 9.13 8.30
N PRO A 82 -8.41 10.35 8.01
CA PRO A 82 -9.15 11.57 8.35
C PRO A 82 -10.45 11.67 7.54
N GLU A 83 -11.40 12.45 8.05
CA GLU A 83 -12.66 12.76 7.34
C GLU A 83 -12.42 13.44 5.99
N HIS A 84 -11.33 14.22 5.89
CA HIS A 84 -10.88 14.87 4.65
C HIS A 84 -9.35 15.02 4.63
N GLY A 85 -8.76 14.96 3.43
CA GLY A 85 -7.32 15.03 3.21
C GLY A 85 -6.63 13.66 3.26
N GLY A 86 -5.42 13.55 2.70
CA GLY A 86 -4.70 12.27 2.60
C GLY A 86 -5.06 11.45 1.35
N ASP A 87 -5.66 12.07 0.34
CA ASP A 87 -5.93 11.44 -0.95
C ASP A 87 -4.64 10.92 -1.61
N THR A 88 -4.74 9.80 -2.32
CA THR A 88 -3.63 9.24 -3.11
C THR A 88 -3.92 9.43 -4.60
N GLY A 89 -3.06 10.18 -5.28
CA GLY A 89 -3.14 10.36 -6.73
C GLY A 89 -2.58 9.15 -7.48
N PHE A 90 -3.22 8.78 -8.60
CA PHE A 90 -2.73 7.76 -9.53
C PHE A 90 -2.81 8.28 -10.97
N LEU A 91 -1.94 7.76 -11.84
CA LEU A 91 -1.93 8.07 -13.27
C LEU A 91 -1.69 6.80 -14.11
N SER A 92 -2.07 6.86 -15.38
CA SER A 92 -1.79 5.78 -16.34
C SER A 92 -0.47 6.03 -17.07
N MET A 93 0.37 5.00 -17.15
CA MET A 93 1.62 5.01 -17.94
C MET A 93 1.45 4.41 -19.33
N TYR A 94 0.28 3.82 -19.63
CA TYR A 94 0.00 3.27 -20.95
C TYR A 94 -0.40 4.37 -21.93
N THR A 95 -0.11 4.14 -23.20
CA THR A 95 -0.52 4.97 -24.35
C THR A 95 -1.85 4.52 -24.92
#